data_AF-Q099K2-F1
#
_entry.id   AF-Q099K2-F1
#
_cell.length_a   1.000
_cell.length_b   1.000
_cell.length_c   1.000
_cell.angle_alpha   90.00
_cell.angle_beta   90.00
_cell.angle_gamma   90.00
#
_symmetry.space_group_name_H-M   'P 1'
#
loop_
_entity.id
_entity.type
_entity.pdbx_description
1 polymer ?
#
loop_
_entity_poly.entity_id
_entity_poly.type
_entity_poly.pdbx_seq_one_letter_code
_entity_poly.pdbx_strand_id
1 'polypeptide(L)'
;MPGAELLSVEELARALAVRHGVTVERTYAHALRGFLVRAPETQARQLASDPAVKYVVEDGLAYPDAVQANLTWGLDRIGQQDLPLNGVYTYNFSGKGVHVYVIDTGIRATHAEFGGRVSLDYSGVSDGNGAGDCHGHGTHVAGTLGGATWGVAKGVSLHSVRVFGCSGGAEWSTIIGAVDWVTAHHLKPAVANMSLSGGANQAVDDAVRNSIAAGVVYTVAAGNQNANACAFSPARLAEALTVGATDRADHRAAFSNQGPCLDLFAPGTGVTSAWYSSDTVTSTLSGTSMAAPHVAGTAALFLEFNPTADPSLVAQALTGYASVGKVQNPGAGSPNRLLFSNPHITTPMGIIARHSAQCLDVVGGSAEAGAELMQSVCHTGPSQRFRVEPDASGDYRIVAQHSGQCLDAVNGSSEQPAALVQNPCHGGDSQRFALFAMDDGFYRITVKHSGQCLDIAGGTAAPGNPLTQRPCHAGPSQQFKLN
;
A
#
# COMPACT_ATOMS: atom_id res chain seq x y z
N MET A 1 27.44 29.54 -25.42
CA MET A 1 28.05 28.39 -24.71
C MET A 1 27.30 27.14 -25.14
N PRO A 2 27.95 26.11 -25.69
CA PRO A 2 27.34 24.78 -25.74
C PRO A 2 27.04 24.34 -24.31
N GLY A 3 25.89 23.68 -24.08
CA GLY A 3 25.56 23.18 -22.75
C GLY A 3 26.60 22.14 -22.32
N ALA A 4 27.14 22.28 -21.11
CA ALA A 4 27.99 21.24 -20.55
C ALA A 4 27.14 19.98 -20.34
N GLU A 5 27.42 18.95 -21.13
CA GLU A 5 26.74 17.65 -21.01
C GLU A 5 27.06 17.08 -19.61
N LEU A 6 26.01 16.84 -18.82
CA LEU A 6 26.17 16.32 -17.47
C LEU A 6 26.70 14.88 -17.57
N LEU A 7 27.95 14.68 -17.14
CA LEU A 7 28.59 13.35 -17.11
C LEU A 7 27.64 12.30 -16.54
N SER A 8 27.62 11.13 -17.17
CA SER A 8 26.96 9.96 -16.61
C SER A 8 27.58 9.61 -15.24
N VAL A 9 26.83 8.87 -14.41
CA VAL A 9 27.37 8.47 -13.11
C VAL A 9 28.62 7.61 -13.27
N GLU A 10 28.69 6.79 -14.32
CA GLU A 10 29.84 5.94 -14.59
C GLU A 10 31.08 6.74 -15.01
N GLU A 11 30.94 7.76 -15.87
CA GLU A 11 32.06 8.65 -16.23
C GLU A 11 32.56 9.45 -15.04
N LEU A 12 31.65 9.99 -14.23
CA LEU A 12 32.00 10.74 -13.02
C LEU A 12 32.66 9.84 -11.97
N ALA A 13 32.14 8.63 -11.75
CA ALA A 13 32.72 7.64 -10.85
C ALA A 13 34.14 7.26 -11.31
N ARG A 14 34.35 6.98 -12.60
CA ARG A 14 35.68 6.68 -13.16
C ARG A 14 36.65 7.87 -13.03
N ALA A 15 36.19 9.10 -13.25
CA ALA A 15 37.01 10.30 -13.09
C ALA A 15 37.43 10.54 -11.63
N LEU A 16 36.52 10.35 -10.68
CA LEU A 16 36.80 10.42 -9.23
C LEU A 16 37.72 9.27 -8.78
N ALA A 17 37.52 8.07 -9.31
CA ALA A 17 38.34 6.89 -9.03
C ALA A 17 39.82 7.13 -9.38
N VAL A 18 40.09 7.63 -10.59
CA VAL A 18 41.43 8.00 -11.03
C VAL A 18 42.01 9.14 -10.20
N ARG A 19 41.21 10.17 -9.86
CA ARG A 19 41.64 11.33 -9.07
C ARG A 19 42.08 10.97 -7.64
N HIS A 20 41.33 10.09 -6.97
CA HIS A 20 41.55 9.74 -5.55
C HIS A 20 42.26 8.40 -5.36
N GLY A 21 42.58 7.68 -6.44
CA GLY A 21 43.29 6.41 -6.40
C GLY A 21 42.47 5.26 -5.81
N VAL A 22 41.15 5.25 -6.03
CA VAL A 22 40.20 4.25 -5.49
C VAL A 22 39.65 3.37 -6.60
N THR A 23 39.24 2.15 -6.27
CA THR A 23 38.59 1.22 -7.21
C THR A 23 37.08 1.25 -7.05
N VAL A 24 36.35 1.46 -8.15
CA VAL A 24 34.88 1.38 -8.20
C VAL A 24 34.46 -0.07 -8.34
N GLU A 25 33.59 -0.54 -7.45
CA GLU A 25 33.00 -1.89 -7.50
C GLU A 25 31.61 -1.90 -8.15
N ARG A 26 30.82 -0.83 -7.99
CA ARG A 26 29.45 -0.70 -8.52
C ARG A 26 29.08 0.77 -8.69
N THR A 27 28.21 1.07 -9.66
CA THR A 27 27.56 2.37 -9.83
C THR A 27 26.05 2.24 -9.62
N TYR A 28 25.42 3.31 -9.15
CA TYR A 28 23.97 3.47 -9.01
C TYR A 28 23.54 4.68 -9.85
N ALA A 29 22.40 4.63 -10.53
CA ALA A 29 22.03 5.68 -11.48
C ALA A 29 20.59 6.24 -11.34
N HIS A 30 19.70 5.53 -10.64
CA HIS A 30 18.25 5.75 -10.70
C HIS A 30 17.66 6.15 -9.34
N ALA A 31 17.82 5.31 -8.32
CA ALA A 31 17.50 5.61 -6.93
C ALA A 31 18.58 6.47 -6.27
N LEU A 32 19.85 6.25 -6.61
CA LEU A 32 20.97 7.01 -6.08
C LEU A 32 21.91 7.33 -7.23
N ARG A 33 22.36 8.58 -7.38
CA ARG A 33 23.47 8.92 -8.28
C ARG A 33 24.78 8.81 -7.50
N GLY A 34 25.38 7.63 -7.50
CA GLY A 34 26.55 7.33 -6.66
C GLY A 34 27.27 6.05 -7.08
N PHE A 35 28.26 5.64 -6.29
CA PHE A 35 29.06 4.45 -6.57
C PHE A 35 29.69 3.87 -5.30
N LEU A 36 29.89 2.55 -5.31
CA LEU A 36 30.61 1.80 -4.27
C LEU A 36 32.11 1.78 -4.59
N VAL A 37 32.93 2.02 -3.58
CA VAL A 37 34.40 1.88 -3.66
C VAL A 37 34.94 1.06 -2.50
N ARG A 38 36.05 0.35 -2.74
CA ARG A 38 36.89 -0.22 -1.69
C ARG A 38 38.16 0.62 -1.57
N ALA A 39 38.34 1.27 -0.43
CA ALA A 39 39.42 2.22 -0.19
C ALA A 39 39.78 2.30 1.30
N PRO A 40 41.02 2.65 1.69
CA PRO A 40 41.35 3.04 3.05
C PRO A 40 40.64 4.33 3.46
N GLU A 41 40.42 4.51 4.77
CA GLU A 41 39.73 5.67 5.35
C GLU A 41 40.30 7.02 4.88
N THR A 42 41.62 7.12 4.68
CA THR A 42 42.29 8.34 4.19
C THR A 42 41.82 8.74 2.79
N GLN A 43 41.67 7.77 1.87
CA GLN A 43 41.14 8.00 0.53
C GLN A 43 39.63 8.28 0.57
N ALA A 44 38.88 7.58 1.44
CA ALA A 44 37.45 7.85 1.64
C ALA A 44 37.20 9.30 2.12
N ARG A 45 38.03 9.81 3.03
CA ARG A 45 37.99 11.21 3.51
C ARG A 45 38.39 12.21 2.42
N GLN A 46 39.35 11.88 1.55
CA GLN A 46 39.70 12.71 0.38
C GLN A 46 38.53 12.76 -0.61
N LEU A 47 37.92 11.62 -0.92
CA LEU A 47 36.74 11.54 -1.78
C LEU A 47 35.56 12.32 -1.20
N ALA A 48 35.32 12.25 0.10
CA ALA A 48 34.29 13.02 0.81
C ALA A 48 34.53 14.54 0.80
N SER A 49 35.75 15.00 0.49
CA SER A 49 36.09 16.42 0.35
C SER A 49 36.03 16.93 -1.10
N ASP A 50 35.79 16.05 -2.07
CA ASP A 50 35.68 16.44 -3.47
C ASP A 50 34.38 17.21 -3.72
N PRO A 51 34.39 18.39 -4.38
CA PRO A 51 33.18 19.17 -4.63
C PRO A 51 32.13 18.47 -5.51
N ALA A 52 32.48 17.37 -6.19
CA ALA A 52 31.51 16.54 -6.92
C ALA A 52 30.83 15.46 -6.06
N VAL A 53 31.22 15.28 -4.79
CA VAL A 53 30.74 14.24 -3.88
C VAL A 53 29.87 14.86 -2.78
N LYS A 54 28.58 14.48 -2.73
CA LYS A 54 27.62 15.00 -1.74
C LYS A 54 27.94 14.54 -0.31
N TYR A 55 28.33 13.27 -0.16
CA TYR A 55 28.80 12.65 1.08
C TYR A 55 29.47 11.30 0.76
N VAL A 56 30.19 10.76 1.74
CA VAL A 56 30.59 9.34 1.79
C VAL A 56 30.05 8.77 3.09
N VAL A 57 29.53 7.54 3.04
CA VAL A 57 29.09 6.77 4.22
C VAL A 57 29.82 5.43 4.20
N GLU A 58 30.19 4.92 5.37
CA GLU A 58 30.73 3.57 5.51
C GLU A 58 29.63 2.54 5.20
N ASP A 59 30.00 1.46 4.50
CA ASP A 59 29.05 0.38 4.23
C ASP A 59 28.76 -0.40 5.51
N GLY A 60 27.54 -0.91 5.64
CA GLY A 60 27.06 -1.53 6.87
C GLY A 60 26.09 -2.67 6.57
N LEU A 61 25.79 -3.48 7.58
CA LEU A 61 24.92 -4.64 7.42
C LEU A 61 23.49 -4.35 7.84
N ALA A 62 22.56 -4.89 7.06
CA ALA A 62 21.16 -5.03 7.41
C ALA A 62 20.78 -6.52 7.46
N TYR A 63 19.71 -6.84 8.17
CA TYR A 63 19.24 -8.21 8.37
C TYR A 63 17.72 -8.33 8.18
N PRO A 64 17.21 -9.51 7.77
CA PRO A 64 15.80 -9.85 7.91
C PRO A 64 15.42 -9.90 9.38
N ASP A 65 14.41 -9.13 9.80
CA ASP A 65 14.08 -8.94 11.21
C ASP A 65 12.88 -9.82 11.64
N ALA A 66 13.13 -11.10 12.00
CA ALA A 66 12.11 -12.04 12.48
C ALA A 66 12.62 -13.16 13.43
N VAL A 67 11.71 -13.75 14.21
CA VAL A 67 11.91 -14.95 15.07
C VAL A 67 10.75 -15.94 14.90
N GLN A 68 10.95 -17.23 15.14
CA GLN A 68 9.92 -18.27 14.93
C GLN A 68 9.01 -18.47 16.16
N ALA A 69 7.68 -18.38 16.01
CA ALA A 69 6.67 -18.55 17.08
C ALA A 69 5.23 -18.68 16.52
N ASN A 70 4.25 -19.15 17.32
CA ASN A 70 2.85 -19.47 16.91
C ASN A 70 1.83 -18.41 17.43
N LEU A 71 0.56 -18.24 16.98
CA LEU A 71 -0.37 -18.87 16.00
C LEU A 71 -1.16 -17.74 15.24
N THR A 72 -1.71 -17.99 14.05
CA THR A 72 -2.28 -16.96 13.14
C THR A 72 -3.63 -16.34 13.49
N TRP A 73 -3.73 -15.01 13.28
CA TRP A 73 -4.89 -14.15 13.54
C TRP A 73 -4.89 -12.84 12.70
N GLY A 74 -3.85 -12.61 11.88
CA GLY A 74 -3.55 -11.29 11.32
C GLY A 74 -4.61 -10.76 10.36
N LEU A 75 -5.03 -11.58 9.37
CA LEU A 75 -6.08 -11.23 8.41
C LEU A 75 -7.40 -10.85 9.07
N ASP A 76 -7.86 -11.69 10.01
CA ASP A 76 -9.04 -11.47 10.85
C ASP A 76 -8.96 -10.09 11.52
N ARG A 77 -7.83 -9.78 12.19
CA ARG A 77 -7.65 -8.47 12.84
C ARG A 77 -7.75 -7.29 11.89
N ILE A 78 -7.08 -7.34 10.74
CA ILE A 78 -7.05 -6.20 9.80
C ILE A 78 -8.34 -6.10 8.98
N GLY A 79 -9.22 -7.11 9.03
CA GLY A 79 -10.56 -7.09 8.46
C GLY A 79 -11.60 -6.37 9.33
N GLN A 80 -11.29 -6.08 10.60
CA GLN A 80 -12.20 -5.47 11.58
C GLN A 80 -11.55 -4.32 12.37
N GLN A 81 -12.34 -3.48 13.04
CA GLN A 81 -11.81 -2.37 13.85
C GLN A 81 -11.67 -2.72 15.33
N ASP A 82 -12.64 -3.46 15.88
CA ASP A 82 -12.75 -3.81 17.30
C ASP A 82 -12.47 -5.30 17.55
N LEU A 83 -11.88 -5.63 18.69
CA LEU A 83 -11.89 -7.00 19.22
C LEU A 83 -13.27 -7.32 19.86
N PRO A 84 -13.69 -8.60 19.96
CA PRO A 84 -12.93 -9.82 19.68
C PRO A 84 -12.86 -10.18 18.19
N LEU A 85 -11.83 -10.94 17.82
CA LEU A 85 -11.66 -11.57 16.51
C LEU A 85 -12.87 -12.45 16.15
N ASN A 86 -13.31 -12.41 14.89
CA ASN A 86 -14.55 -13.04 14.44
C ASN A 86 -14.35 -14.22 13.47
N GLY A 87 -13.11 -14.45 13.01
CA GLY A 87 -12.75 -15.54 12.10
C GLY A 87 -12.98 -15.24 10.61
N VAL A 88 -13.35 -14.02 10.24
CA VAL A 88 -13.78 -13.63 8.89
C VAL A 88 -12.90 -12.53 8.32
N TYR A 89 -12.28 -12.82 7.17
CA TYR A 89 -11.57 -11.82 6.36
C TYR A 89 -12.32 -11.55 5.06
N THR A 90 -13.07 -10.46 5.01
CA THR A 90 -13.81 -10.02 3.81
C THR A 90 -12.97 -9.00 3.03
N TYR A 91 -12.71 -9.29 1.76
CA TYR A 91 -11.95 -8.45 0.84
C TYR A 91 -12.73 -8.29 -0.47
N ASN A 92 -12.92 -7.03 -0.90
CA ASN A 92 -13.64 -6.69 -2.13
C ASN A 92 -12.69 -6.42 -3.31
N PHE A 93 -11.40 -6.24 -3.00
CA PHE A 93 -10.29 -6.10 -3.92
C PHE A 93 -9.27 -7.21 -3.62
N SER A 94 -8.40 -7.50 -4.57
CA SER A 94 -7.35 -8.53 -4.44
C SER A 94 -5.94 -7.98 -4.65
N GLY A 95 -5.77 -6.71 -4.99
CA GLY A 95 -4.54 -6.13 -5.49
C GLY A 95 -4.28 -6.49 -6.97
N LYS A 96 -5.31 -6.85 -7.72
CA LYS A 96 -5.17 -7.26 -9.13
C LYS A 96 -4.60 -6.11 -9.97
N GLY A 97 -3.58 -6.42 -10.77
CA GLY A 97 -2.91 -5.43 -11.61
C GLY A 97 -1.87 -4.57 -10.86
N VAL A 98 -1.70 -4.75 -9.56
CA VAL A 98 -0.63 -4.11 -8.78
C VAL A 98 0.61 -5.01 -8.76
N HIS A 99 1.77 -4.38 -8.99
CA HIS A 99 3.08 -5.01 -8.98
C HIS A 99 3.74 -4.79 -7.62
N VAL A 100 4.17 -5.87 -6.98
CA VAL A 100 4.71 -5.83 -5.62
C VAL A 100 6.10 -6.46 -5.54
N TYR A 101 7.09 -5.60 -5.29
CA TYR A 101 8.51 -5.93 -5.21
C TYR A 101 8.89 -6.33 -3.79
N VAL A 102 9.31 -7.58 -3.60
CA VAL A 102 9.75 -8.10 -2.29
C VAL A 102 11.27 -8.08 -2.25
N ILE A 103 11.83 -7.10 -1.54
CA ILE A 103 13.27 -6.90 -1.40
C ILE A 103 13.75 -7.68 -0.17
N ASP A 104 14.17 -8.93 -0.38
CA ASP A 104 14.40 -9.90 0.72
C ASP A 104 15.40 -11.03 0.33
N THR A 105 15.23 -12.23 0.88
CA THR A 105 16.01 -13.47 0.67
C THR A 105 15.68 -14.21 -0.63
N GLY A 106 14.74 -13.69 -1.42
CA GLY A 106 14.18 -14.31 -2.63
C GLY A 106 12.74 -14.80 -2.39
N ILE A 107 12.09 -15.39 -3.40
CA ILE A 107 10.78 -16.05 -3.25
C ILE A 107 10.84 -17.45 -3.87
N ARG A 108 10.27 -18.45 -3.19
CA ARG A 108 9.98 -19.75 -3.81
C ARG A 108 8.79 -19.64 -4.76
N ALA A 109 9.04 -19.27 -6.02
CA ALA A 109 8.01 -19.03 -7.03
C ALA A 109 7.05 -20.21 -7.29
N THR A 110 7.51 -21.45 -7.04
CA THR A 110 6.73 -22.68 -7.22
C THR A 110 5.77 -22.99 -6.07
N HIS A 111 5.80 -22.25 -4.96
CA HIS A 111 4.94 -22.51 -3.81
C HIS A 111 3.45 -22.29 -4.15
N ALA A 112 2.59 -23.23 -3.72
CA ALA A 112 1.18 -23.30 -4.11
C ALA A 112 0.37 -22.03 -3.78
N GLU A 113 0.71 -21.35 -2.68
CA GLU A 113 0.14 -20.04 -2.30
C GLU A 113 0.24 -18.98 -3.41
N PHE A 114 1.22 -19.05 -4.31
CA PHE A 114 1.42 -18.03 -5.34
C PHE A 114 0.72 -18.33 -6.66
N GLY A 115 0.44 -19.60 -6.98
CA GLY A 115 -0.28 -19.98 -8.20
C GLY A 115 0.32 -19.42 -9.50
N GLY A 116 1.65 -19.29 -9.58
CA GLY A 116 2.36 -18.72 -10.74
C GLY A 116 2.43 -17.19 -10.80
N ARG A 117 1.97 -16.47 -9.77
CA ARG A 117 2.02 -14.99 -9.70
C ARG A 117 3.38 -14.40 -9.28
N VAL A 118 4.41 -15.23 -9.12
CA VAL A 118 5.77 -14.79 -8.74
C VAL A 118 6.69 -14.81 -9.96
N SER A 119 7.42 -13.71 -10.14
CA SER A 119 8.53 -13.54 -11.07
C SER A 119 9.86 -13.42 -10.32
N LEU A 120 10.95 -13.85 -10.95
CA LEU A 120 12.30 -13.95 -10.36
C LEU A 120 13.24 -12.97 -11.08
N ASP A 121 13.25 -11.71 -10.64
CA ASP A 121 13.69 -10.62 -11.51
C ASP A 121 15.11 -10.11 -11.23
N TYR A 122 15.48 -10.00 -9.95
CA TYR A 122 16.77 -9.43 -9.55
C TYR A 122 17.43 -10.22 -8.43
N SER A 123 18.76 -10.36 -8.50
CA SER A 123 19.58 -10.79 -7.38
C SER A 123 20.82 -9.91 -7.27
N GLY A 124 20.98 -9.25 -6.12
CA GLY A 124 22.24 -8.63 -5.71
C GLY A 124 23.25 -9.64 -5.17
N VAL A 125 22.82 -10.89 -4.93
CA VAL A 125 23.63 -12.01 -4.41
C VAL A 125 24.18 -12.84 -5.57
N SER A 126 25.50 -12.99 -5.64
CA SER A 126 26.20 -13.74 -6.70
C SER A 126 26.58 -15.17 -6.27
N ASP A 127 25.62 -15.92 -5.76
CA ASP A 127 25.80 -17.29 -5.25
C ASP A 127 25.28 -18.40 -6.19
N GLY A 128 24.75 -18.03 -7.35
CA GLY A 128 24.18 -18.96 -8.34
C GLY A 128 22.72 -19.34 -8.11
N ASN A 129 22.08 -18.93 -7.00
CA ASN A 129 20.66 -19.23 -6.73
C ASN A 129 19.67 -18.29 -7.45
N GLY A 130 20.17 -17.29 -8.20
CA GLY A 130 19.33 -16.27 -8.83
C GLY A 130 18.50 -15.50 -7.78
N ALA A 131 17.26 -15.16 -8.11
CA ALA A 131 16.30 -14.53 -7.17
C ALA A 131 15.48 -15.54 -6.34
N GLY A 132 15.77 -16.85 -6.43
CA GLY A 132 15.05 -17.88 -5.67
C GLY A 132 15.36 -17.81 -4.17
N ASP A 133 14.39 -18.18 -3.33
CA ASP A 133 14.57 -18.22 -1.88
C ASP A 133 15.34 -19.47 -1.41
N CYS A 134 16.31 -19.27 -0.52
CA CYS A 134 17.07 -20.32 0.16
C CYS A 134 17.17 -20.12 1.68
N HIS A 135 16.40 -19.19 2.25
CA HIS A 135 16.35 -18.88 3.68
C HIS A 135 14.92 -19.00 4.25
N GLY A 136 13.91 -18.59 3.47
CA GLY A 136 12.49 -18.69 3.79
C GLY A 136 11.79 -17.39 4.13
N HIS A 137 12.54 -16.34 4.45
CA HIS A 137 11.96 -15.10 4.97
C HIS A 137 11.18 -14.35 3.88
N GLY A 138 11.73 -14.31 2.67
CA GLY A 138 11.13 -13.65 1.51
C GLY A 138 9.88 -14.37 1.02
N THR A 139 9.92 -15.71 0.99
CA THR A 139 8.73 -16.55 0.76
C THR A 139 7.64 -16.29 1.81
N HIS A 140 8.02 -16.15 3.09
CA HIS A 140 7.08 -15.89 4.17
C HIS A 140 6.41 -14.52 4.04
N VAL A 141 7.17 -13.45 3.86
CA VAL A 141 6.59 -12.10 3.73
C VAL A 141 5.79 -11.97 2.43
N ALA A 142 6.23 -12.58 1.33
CA ALA A 142 5.47 -12.64 0.08
C ALA A 142 4.13 -13.38 0.24
N GLY A 143 4.09 -14.46 1.03
CA GLY A 143 2.85 -15.18 1.35
C GLY A 143 1.91 -14.39 2.25
N THR A 144 2.42 -13.63 3.24
CA THR A 144 1.62 -12.74 4.10
C THR A 144 1.04 -11.58 3.30
N LEU A 145 1.78 -11.10 2.30
CA LEU A 145 1.35 -10.05 1.41
C LEU A 145 0.29 -10.53 0.43
N GLY A 146 0.56 -11.62 -0.31
CA GLY A 146 -0.22 -12.02 -1.48
C GLY A 146 -0.37 -13.52 -1.71
N GLY A 147 -0.22 -14.36 -0.69
CA GLY A 147 -0.56 -15.79 -0.76
C GLY A 147 -2.08 -16.04 -0.90
N ALA A 148 -2.46 -17.14 -1.55
CA ALA A 148 -3.86 -17.51 -1.78
C ALA A 148 -4.64 -17.76 -0.48
N THR A 149 -4.01 -18.32 0.55
CA THR A 149 -4.61 -18.55 1.86
C THR A 149 -4.33 -17.37 2.78
N TRP A 150 -3.06 -17.02 2.97
CA TRP A 150 -2.59 -16.11 4.03
C TRP A 150 -2.38 -14.66 3.61
N GLY A 151 -2.49 -14.37 2.31
CA GLY A 151 -2.25 -13.03 1.76
C GLY A 151 -3.38 -12.06 2.02
N VAL A 152 -3.01 -10.80 2.29
CA VAL A 152 -3.93 -9.65 2.29
C VAL A 152 -4.43 -9.36 0.87
N ALA A 153 -3.51 -9.32 -0.11
CA ALA A 153 -3.79 -8.97 -1.50
C ALA A 153 -3.56 -10.17 -2.43
N LYS A 154 -4.57 -11.03 -2.55
CA LYS A 154 -4.48 -12.38 -3.15
C LYS A 154 -4.32 -12.42 -4.68
N GLY A 155 -4.39 -11.28 -5.36
CA GLY A 155 -4.36 -11.11 -6.81
C GLY A 155 -3.18 -10.29 -7.35
N VAL A 156 -2.26 -9.86 -6.48
CA VAL A 156 -1.04 -9.11 -6.89
C VAL A 156 -0.10 -9.94 -7.74
N SER A 157 0.69 -9.25 -8.57
CA SER A 157 1.90 -9.79 -9.20
C SER A 157 3.09 -9.57 -8.26
N LEU A 158 3.78 -10.65 -7.89
CA LEU A 158 4.93 -10.63 -7.00
C LEU A 158 6.24 -10.63 -7.81
N HIS A 159 7.12 -9.71 -7.46
CA HIS A 159 8.43 -9.52 -8.08
C HIS A 159 9.51 -9.83 -7.05
N SER A 160 10.29 -10.89 -7.27
CA SER A 160 11.33 -11.29 -6.34
C SER A 160 12.61 -10.50 -6.58
N VAL A 161 13.04 -9.75 -5.57
CA VAL A 161 14.23 -8.90 -5.59
C VAL A 161 15.15 -9.35 -4.45
N ARG A 162 16.08 -10.26 -4.76
CA ARG A 162 16.91 -10.91 -3.75
C ARG A 162 18.13 -10.06 -3.39
N VAL A 163 18.24 -9.71 -2.12
CA VAL A 163 19.39 -9.00 -1.51
C VAL A 163 20.14 -9.85 -0.49
N PHE A 164 19.47 -10.81 0.15
CA PHE A 164 20.05 -11.62 1.21
C PHE A 164 20.44 -13.03 0.74
N GLY A 165 21.62 -13.49 1.18
CA GLY A 165 22.06 -14.88 1.00
C GLY A 165 21.32 -15.87 1.91
N CYS A 166 21.63 -17.16 1.77
CA CYS A 166 20.93 -18.23 2.52
C CYS A 166 21.17 -18.20 4.05
N SER A 167 22.19 -17.46 4.51
CA SER A 167 22.45 -17.16 5.92
C SER A 167 21.72 -15.93 6.46
N GLY A 168 21.00 -15.20 5.61
CA GLY A 168 20.60 -13.82 5.90
C GLY A 168 21.80 -12.86 5.92
N GLY A 169 21.51 -11.58 6.15
CA GLY A 169 22.50 -10.50 6.15
C GLY A 169 22.92 -10.02 4.76
N ALA A 170 23.01 -8.71 4.57
CA ALA A 170 23.53 -8.08 3.36
C ALA A 170 24.08 -6.68 3.64
N GLU A 171 25.01 -6.23 2.81
CA GLU A 171 25.52 -4.86 2.82
C GLU A 171 24.46 -3.86 2.33
N TRP A 172 24.50 -2.64 2.87
CA TRP A 172 23.66 -1.55 2.38
C TRP A 172 23.93 -1.27 0.90
N SER A 173 25.17 -1.41 0.43
CA SER A 173 25.51 -1.30 -1.00
C SER A 173 24.84 -2.34 -1.91
N THR A 174 24.52 -3.53 -1.36
CA THR A 174 23.73 -4.57 -2.04
C THR A 174 22.25 -4.20 -2.09
N ILE A 175 21.71 -3.70 -0.97
CA ILE A 175 20.30 -3.26 -0.87
C ILE A 175 20.02 -2.01 -1.71
N ILE A 176 20.92 -1.03 -1.72
CA ILE A 176 20.83 0.17 -2.57
C ILE A 176 20.80 -0.24 -4.05
N GLY A 177 21.57 -1.25 -4.46
CA GLY A 177 21.53 -1.77 -5.83
C GLY A 177 20.17 -2.38 -6.22
N ALA A 178 19.51 -3.07 -5.29
CA ALA A 178 18.15 -3.58 -5.48
C ALA A 178 17.11 -2.45 -5.58
N VAL A 179 17.22 -1.41 -4.74
CA VAL A 179 16.33 -0.23 -4.80
C VAL A 179 16.55 0.55 -6.10
N ASP A 180 17.79 0.68 -6.56
CA ASP A 180 18.15 1.27 -7.87
C ASP A 180 17.54 0.50 -9.03
N TRP A 181 17.62 -0.84 -8.98
CA TRP A 181 17.01 -1.71 -9.98
C TRP A 181 15.47 -1.61 -9.99
N VAL A 182 14.81 -1.61 -8.82
CA VAL A 182 13.35 -1.43 -8.72
C VAL A 182 12.95 -0.06 -9.26
N THR A 183 13.67 1.00 -8.90
CA THR A 183 13.40 2.36 -9.42
C THR A 183 13.44 2.39 -10.95
N ALA A 184 14.41 1.70 -11.56
CA ALA A 184 14.57 1.65 -13.01
C ALA A 184 13.56 0.76 -13.76
N HIS A 185 13.07 -0.32 -13.14
CA HIS A 185 12.29 -1.37 -13.82
C HIS A 185 10.84 -1.54 -13.31
N HIS A 186 10.39 -0.74 -12.33
CA HIS A 186 9.06 -0.91 -11.76
C HIS A 186 7.92 -0.68 -12.76
N LEU A 187 6.91 -1.55 -12.70
CA LEU A 187 5.64 -1.40 -13.39
C LEU A 187 4.62 -0.78 -12.42
N LYS A 188 3.86 0.22 -12.88
CA LYS A 188 2.84 0.89 -12.06
C LYS A 188 1.46 0.25 -12.22
N PRO A 189 0.65 0.13 -11.15
CA PRO A 189 0.91 0.60 -9.79
C PRO A 189 1.93 -0.28 -9.05
N ALA A 190 2.83 0.35 -8.28
CA ALA A 190 3.99 -0.31 -7.67
C ALA A 190 4.02 -0.17 -6.14
N VAL A 191 4.24 -1.30 -5.46
CA VAL A 191 4.54 -1.37 -4.01
C VAL A 191 5.87 -2.11 -3.82
N ALA A 192 6.68 -1.71 -2.86
CA ALA A 192 7.89 -2.39 -2.44
C ALA A 192 7.82 -2.69 -0.93
N ASN A 193 8.03 -3.95 -0.57
CA ASN A 193 8.12 -4.40 0.81
C ASN A 193 9.58 -4.67 1.18
N MET A 194 10.10 -3.91 2.15
CA MET A 194 11.43 -4.08 2.73
C MET A 194 11.31 -4.55 4.19
N SER A 195 11.22 -5.86 4.38
CA SER A 195 11.14 -6.50 5.69
C SER A 195 12.52 -6.71 6.32
N LEU A 196 13.26 -5.61 6.44
CA LEU A 196 14.64 -5.59 6.91
C LEU A 196 14.92 -4.35 7.77
N SER A 197 15.96 -4.45 8.60
CA SER A 197 16.42 -3.36 9.46
C SER A 197 17.95 -3.40 9.61
N GLY A 198 18.53 -2.25 9.91
CA GLY A 198 19.93 -2.08 10.30
C GLY A 198 20.17 -0.71 10.90
N GLY A 199 21.41 -0.43 11.32
CA GLY A 199 21.77 0.89 11.85
C GLY A 199 21.55 2.02 10.83
N ALA A 200 21.23 3.22 11.32
CA ALA A 200 20.96 4.39 10.49
C ALA A 200 22.02 4.61 9.39
N ASN A 201 21.58 4.63 8.12
CA ASN A 201 22.44 4.80 6.95
C ASN A 201 21.79 5.76 5.94
N GLN A 202 22.43 6.90 5.70
CA GLN A 202 21.86 7.97 4.86
C GLN A 202 21.74 7.57 3.38
N ALA A 203 22.56 6.64 2.87
CA ALA A 203 22.55 6.28 1.45
C ALA A 203 21.35 5.37 1.10
N VAL A 204 20.96 4.44 1.98
CA VAL A 204 19.73 3.67 1.78
C VAL A 204 18.48 4.54 2.01
N ASP A 205 18.51 5.46 2.98
CA ASP A 205 17.43 6.44 3.19
C ASP A 205 17.22 7.32 1.94
N ASP A 206 18.29 7.86 1.35
CA ASP A 206 18.24 8.66 0.12
C ASP A 206 17.78 7.82 -1.09
N ALA A 207 18.23 6.57 -1.22
CA ALA A 207 17.83 5.68 -2.31
C ALA A 207 16.33 5.33 -2.24
N VAL A 208 15.82 4.96 -1.07
CA VAL A 208 14.40 4.63 -0.88
C VAL A 208 13.53 5.88 -1.09
N ARG A 209 13.94 7.06 -0.59
CA ARG A 209 13.24 8.34 -0.85
C ARG A 209 13.07 8.61 -2.35
N ASN A 210 14.13 8.43 -3.13
CA ASN A 210 14.09 8.69 -4.56
C ASN A 210 13.26 7.63 -5.32
N SER A 211 13.27 6.38 -4.87
CA SER A 211 12.36 5.35 -5.41
C SER A 211 10.89 5.66 -5.11
N ILE A 212 10.59 6.23 -3.94
CA ILE A 212 9.26 6.74 -3.59
C ILE A 212 8.88 7.91 -4.50
N ALA A 213 9.79 8.86 -4.71
CA ALA A 213 9.58 9.98 -5.64
C ALA A 213 9.38 9.53 -7.10
N ALA A 214 9.92 8.38 -7.50
CA ALA A 214 9.64 7.76 -8.80
C ALA A 214 8.23 7.16 -8.90
N GLY A 215 7.53 6.97 -7.77
CA GLY A 215 6.14 6.51 -7.70
C GLY A 215 5.96 5.07 -7.21
N VAL A 216 6.89 4.54 -6.42
CA VAL A 216 6.78 3.23 -5.75
C VAL A 216 6.40 3.43 -4.28
N VAL A 217 5.35 2.78 -3.80
CA VAL A 217 4.98 2.82 -2.36
C VAL A 217 5.92 1.92 -1.57
N TYR A 218 6.62 2.43 -0.56
CA TYR A 218 7.46 1.59 0.31
C TYR A 218 6.80 1.32 1.66
N THR A 219 6.82 0.06 2.08
CA THR A 219 6.51 -0.36 3.45
C THR A 219 7.74 -1.01 4.09
N VAL A 220 8.11 -0.53 5.27
CA VAL A 220 9.37 -0.91 5.94
C VAL A 220 9.11 -1.43 7.35
N ALA A 221 9.91 -2.40 7.78
CA ALA A 221 9.87 -2.91 9.15
C ALA A 221 10.44 -1.86 10.13
N ALA A 222 9.74 -1.57 11.24
CA ALA A 222 10.26 -0.63 12.25
C ALA A 222 11.50 -1.15 13.01
N GLY A 223 11.73 -2.47 12.99
CA GLY A 223 12.81 -3.17 13.67
C GLY A 223 12.39 -3.85 14.98
N ASN A 224 13.16 -4.84 15.42
CA ASN A 224 12.83 -5.77 16.52
C ASN A 224 13.67 -5.61 17.80
N GLN A 225 14.16 -4.40 18.10
CA GLN A 225 15.11 -4.15 19.19
C GLN A 225 14.47 -3.49 20.44
N ASN A 226 13.14 -3.35 20.49
CA ASN A 226 12.38 -2.58 21.50
C ASN A 226 12.94 -1.16 21.72
N ALA A 227 13.47 -0.57 20.66
CA ALA A 227 14.21 0.69 20.66
C ALA A 227 13.44 1.80 19.91
N ASN A 228 14.04 2.99 19.82
CA ASN A 228 13.50 4.06 19.00
C ASN A 228 13.73 3.77 17.51
N ALA A 229 12.67 3.57 16.73
CA ALA A 229 12.74 3.26 15.30
C ALA A 229 13.52 4.32 14.48
N CYS A 230 13.53 5.58 14.93
CA CYS A 230 14.29 6.65 14.31
C CYS A 230 15.82 6.45 14.30
N ALA A 231 16.35 5.46 15.04
CA ALA A 231 17.76 5.08 15.05
C ALA A 231 18.14 4.03 13.97
N PHE A 232 17.16 3.52 13.21
CA PHE A 232 17.33 2.43 12.27
C PHE A 232 16.95 2.88 10.85
N SER A 233 17.61 2.31 9.84
CA SER A 233 17.26 2.51 8.44
C SER A 233 16.65 1.24 7.85
N PRO A 234 15.70 1.34 6.90
CA PRO A 234 15.04 2.57 6.43
C PRO A 234 13.92 3.09 7.36
N ALA A 235 13.71 2.51 8.55
CA ALA A 235 12.62 2.86 9.49
C ALA A 235 12.59 4.32 9.99
N ARG A 236 13.66 5.10 9.80
CA ARG A 236 13.73 6.54 10.09
C ARG A 236 13.25 7.44 8.95
N LEU A 237 12.87 6.86 7.80
CA LEU A 237 12.50 7.59 6.59
C LEU A 237 11.01 7.95 6.60
N ALA A 238 10.69 9.24 6.80
CA ALA A 238 9.31 9.71 6.90
C ALA A 238 8.47 9.57 5.62
N GLU A 239 9.11 9.37 4.46
CA GLU A 239 8.44 9.13 3.18
C GLU A 239 7.97 7.68 2.99
N ALA A 240 8.48 6.73 3.79
CA ALA A 240 8.11 5.31 3.74
C ALA A 240 7.16 4.94 4.90
N LEU A 241 6.21 4.04 4.64
CA LEU A 241 5.30 3.54 5.68
C LEU A 241 6.06 2.61 6.64
N THR A 242 6.40 3.12 7.82
CA THR A 242 7.15 2.40 8.85
C THR A 242 6.22 1.68 9.82
N VAL A 243 6.37 0.35 9.91
CA VAL A 243 5.37 -0.54 10.50
C VAL A 243 5.86 -1.21 11.78
N GLY A 244 5.20 -0.89 12.90
CA GLY A 244 5.37 -1.60 14.17
C GLY A 244 4.56 -2.90 14.24
N ALA A 245 4.94 -3.82 15.13
CA ALA A 245 4.27 -5.11 15.31
C ALA A 245 3.33 -5.13 16.52
N THR A 246 2.16 -5.75 16.38
CA THR A 246 1.25 -6.09 17.50
C THR A 246 1.08 -7.60 17.71
N ASP A 247 0.54 -7.95 18.87
CA ASP A 247 0.00 -9.28 19.21
C ASP A 247 -1.54 -9.34 19.06
N ARG A 248 -2.09 -10.55 19.22
CA ARG A 248 -3.52 -10.84 19.00
C ARG A 248 -4.52 -10.15 19.95
N ALA A 249 -4.01 -9.47 20.97
CA ALA A 249 -4.80 -8.70 21.94
C ALA A 249 -4.51 -7.19 21.81
N ASP A 250 -4.01 -6.77 20.64
CA ASP A 250 -3.62 -5.41 20.29
C ASP A 250 -2.50 -4.81 21.16
N HIS A 251 -1.74 -5.60 21.93
CA HIS A 251 -0.52 -5.05 22.53
C HIS A 251 0.54 -4.85 21.46
N ARG A 252 1.33 -3.76 21.57
CA ARG A 252 2.61 -3.69 20.85
C ARG A 252 3.46 -4.90 21.25
N ALA A 253 3.95 -5.63 20.27
CA ALA A 253 4.82 -6.78 20.50
C ALA A 253 6.09 -6.34 21.25
N ALA A 254 6.51 -7.08 22.26
CA ALA A 254 7.57 -6.66 23.18
C ALA A 254 8.93 -6.39 22.49
N PHE A 255 9.18 -6.99 21.33
CA PHE A 255 10.36 -6.75 20.50
C PHE A 255 10.21 -5.52 19.57
N SER A 256 8.99 -5.08 19.24
CA SER A 256 8.77 -4.04 18.23
C SER A 256 9.44 -2.74 18.64
N ASN A 257 10.23 -2.14 17.77
CA ASN A 257 10.62 -0.75 17.92
C ASN A 257 9.38 0.16 17.97
N GLN A 258 9.59 1.34 18.51
CA GLN A 258 8.56 2.33 18.87
C GLN A 258 9.08 3.75 18.61
N GLY A 259 8.23 4.76 18.78
CA GLY A 259 8.60 6.16 18.64
C GLY A 259 7.98 6.86 17.43
N PRO A 260 8.30 8.15 17.22
CA PRO A 260 7.59 9.02 16.29
C PRO A 260 7.89 8.76 14.81
N CYS A 261 8.81 7.85 14.48
CA CYS A 261 9.08 7.41 13.10
C CYS A 261 8.21 6.22 12.66
N LEU A 262 7.35 5.66 13.53
CA LEU A 262 6.31 4.73 13.09
C LEU A 262 5.14 5.52 12.47
N ASP A 263 4.50 4.97 11.45
CA ASP A 263 3.25 5.49 10.88
C ASP A 263 2.01 4.79 11.44
N LEU A 264 2.14 3.47 11.63
CA LEU A 264 1.12 2.57 12.15
C LEU A 264 1.72 1.26 12.66
N PHE A 265 0.88 0.46 13.32
CA PHE A 265 1.13 -0.92 13.68
C PHE A 265 0.35 -1.88 12.77
N ALA A 266 0.81 -3.13 12.66
CA ALA A 266 0.08 -4.23 12.04
C ALA A 266 0.38 -5.56 12.74
N PRO A 267 -0.41 -6.63 12.53
CA PRO A 267 -0.15 -7.95 13.11
C PRO A 267 1.25 -8.46 12.79
N GLY A 268 2.07 -8.64 13.83
CA GLY A 268 3.47 -9.04 13.67
C GLY A 268 3.92 -10.13 14.65
N THR A 269 3.00 -10.73 15.40
CA THR A 269 3.30 -11.84 16.33
C THR A 269 2.52 -13.08 15.93
N GLY A 270 3.19 -14.22 15.76
CA GLY A 270 2.54 -15.50 15.42
C GLY A 270 1.91 -15.53 14.03
N VAL A 271 2.53 -14.90 13.03
CA VAL A 271 2.01 -14.83 11.65
C VAL A 271 2.48 -16.06 10.86
N THR A 272 1.53 -16.86 10.36
CA THR A 272 1.77 -18.07 9.56
C THR A 272 1.70 -17.73 8.08
N SER A 273 2.63 -18.24 7.29
CA SER A 273 2.70 -18.01 5.85
C SER A 273 3.45 -19.14 5.13
N ALA A 274 3.56 -19.03 3.81
CA ALA A 274 4.37 -19.89 2.95
C ALA A 274 5.84 -19.98 3.43
N TRP A 275 6.51 -21.09 3.14
CA TRP A 275 7.91 -21.31 3.50
C TRP A 275 8.68 -22.04 2.39
N TYR A 276 9.99 -21.80 2.29
CA TYR A 276 10.79 -22.15 1.10
C TYR A 276 11.17 -23.63 0.95
N SER A 277 11.01 -24.48 1.97
CA SER A 277 11.58 -25.84 1.93
C SER A 277 10.77 -26.85 1.10
N SER A 278 9.55 -26.53 0.69
CA SER A 278 8.74 -27.28 -0.27
C SER A 278 7.68 -26.36 -0.90
N ASP A 279 6.89 -26.85 -1.86
CA ASP A 279 5.84 -26.05 -2.51
C ASP A 279 4.55 -25.90 -1.67
N THR A 280 4.50 -26.48 -0.46
CA THR A 280 3.28 -26.50 0.39
C THR A 280 3.53 -26.26 1.87
N VAL A 281 4.79 -26.16 2.30
CA VAL A 281 5.16 -26.03 3.71
C VAL A 281 4.96 -24.60 4.19
N THR A 282 4.41 -24.45 5.38
CA THR A 282 4.25 -23.16 6.05
C THR A 282 5.22 -23.03 7.22
N SER A 283 5.47 -21.78 7.63
CA SER A 283 6.16 -21.46 8.88
C SER A 283 5.39 -20.36 9.61
N THR A 284 5.58 -20.24 10.92
CA THR A 284 4.97 -19.17 11.72
C THR A 284 6.07 -18.35 12.39
N LEU A 285 6.09 -17.06 12.05
CA LEU A 285 7.12 -16.10 12.47
C LEU A 285 6.52 -14.91 13.22
N SER A 286 7.37 -14.19 13.93
CA SER A 286 7.07 -12.93 14.61
C SER A 286 8.17 -11.91 14.30
N GLY A 287 7.78 -10.68 14.01
CA GLY A 287 8.69 -9.61 13.64
C GLY A 287 7.92 -8.42 13.06
N THR A 288 8.52 -7.25 13.09
CA THR A 288 8.07 -6.11 12.27
C THR A 288 8.12 -6.45 10.78
N SER A 289 8.99 -7.38 10.37
CA SER A 289 8.98 -8.03 9.06
C SER A 289 7.71 -8.80 8.71
N MET A 290 6.90 -9.25 9.69
CA MET A 290 5.59 -9.85 9.44
C MET A 290 4.47 -8.80 9.45
N ALA A 291 4.69 -7.67 10.13
CA ALA A 291 3.75 -6.55 10.15
C ALA A 291 3.76 -5.76 8.82
N ALA A 292 4.96 -5.44 8.30
CA ALA A 292 5.15 -4.71 7.04
C ALA A 292 4.37 -5.28 5.83
N PRO A 293 4.41 -6.59 5.51
CA PRO A 293 3.71 -7.15 4.35
C PRO A 293 2.18 -7.08 4.46
N HIS A 294 1.59 -6.98 5.67
CA HIS A 294 0.15 -6.72 5.79
C HIS A 294 -0.19 -5.31 5.29
N VAL A 295 0.65 -4.32 5.61
CA VAL A 295 0.51 -2.93 5.13
C VAL A 295 0.76 -2.88 3.61
N ALA A 296 1.76 -3.60 3.12
CA ALA A 296 2.08 -3.68 1.70
C ALA A 296 0.94 -4.26 0.86
N GLY A 297 0.31 -5.34 1.36
CA GLY A 297 -0.88 -5.90 0.75
C GLY A 297 -2.06 -4.91 0.79
N THR A 298 -2.26 -4.22 1.90
CA THR A 298 -3.32 -3.18 1.98
C THR A 298 -3.08 -2.03 1.01
N ALA A 299 -1.82 -1.61 0.81
CA ALA A 299 -1.46 -0.61 -0.20
C ALA A 299 -1.81 -1.11 -1.61
N ALA A 300 -1.60 -2.39 -1.90
CA ALA A 300 -2.01 -3.00 -3.17
C ALA A 300 -3.55 -3.09 -3.32
N LEU A 301 -4.30 -3.37 -2.25
CA LEU A 301 -5.78 -3.30 -2.28
C LEU A 301 -6.25 -1.87 -2.62
N PHE A 302 -5.63 -0.85 -2.01
CA PHE A 302 -5.95 0.55 -2.30
C PHE A 302 -5.56 0.99 -3.72
N LEU A 303 -4.45 0.47 -4.26
CA LEU A 303 -3.98 0.77 -5.61
C LEU A 303 -4.72 0.01 -6.73
N GLU A 304 -5.36 -1.13 -6.46
CA GLU A 304 -6.32 -1.72 -7.41
C GLU A 304 -7.51 -0.76 -7.64
N PHE A 305 -7.97 -0.10 -6.58
CA PHE A 305 -9.04 0.89 -6.66
C PHE A 305 -8.56 2.27 -7.18
N ASN A 306 -7.34 2.69 -6.81
CA ASN A 306 -6.74 3.98 -7.19
C ASN A 306 -5.41 3.79 -7.95
N PRO A 307 -5.43 3.26 -9.19
CA PRO A 307 -4.19 2.87 -9.90
C PRO A 307 -3.25 4.03 -10.26
N THR A 308 -3.71 5.28 -10.15
CA THR A 308 -2.90 6.49 -10.38
C THR A 308 -2.57 7.26 -9.11
N ALA A 309 -2.87 6.73 -7.92
CA ALA A 309 -2.51 7.39 -6.66
C ALA A 309 -0.98 7.45 -6.50
N ASP A 310 -0.46 8.62 -6.14
CA ASP A 310 0.94 8.74 -5.73
C ASP A 310 1.18 8.13 -4.34
N PRO A 311 2.42 7.79 -3.97
CA PRO A 311 2.70 7.16 -2.70
C PRO A 311 2.29 7.96 -1.45
N SER A 312 2.25 9.30 -1.54
CA SER A 312 1.82 10.13 -0.41
C SER A 312 0.32 10.01 -0.17
N LEU A 313 -0.49 9.87 -1.22
CA LEU A 313 -1.93 9.62 -1.12
C LEU A 313 -2.19 8.21 -0.55
N VAL A 314 -1.42 7.19 -0.97
CA VAL A 314 -1.52 5.84 -0.41
C VAL A 314 -1.18 5.84 1.08
N ALA A 315 -0.09 6.51 1.49
CA ALA A 315 0.30 6.60 2.89
C ALA A 315 -0.73 7.36 3.76
N GLN A 316 -1.27 8.46 3.26
CA GLN A 316 -2.35 9.21 3.91
C GLN A 316 -3.63 8.37 4.06
N ALA A 317 -4.02 7.64 3.02
CA ALA A 317 -5.18 6.76 3.05
C ALA A 317 -5.02 5.65 4.10
N LEU A 318 -3.93 4.89 4.05
CA LEU A 318 -3.68 3.76 4.97
C LEU A 318 -3.57 4.20 6.43
N THR A 319 -2.92 5.35 6.70
CA THR A 319 -2.82 5.89 8.07
C THR A 319 -4.10 6.58 8.56
N GLY A 320 -4.92 7.11 7.63
CA GLY A 320 -6.22 7.71 7.91
C GLY A 320 -7.32 6.68 8.18
N TYR A 321 -7.27 5.52 7.52
CA TYR A 321 -8.22 4.41 7.72
C TYR A 321 -7.88 3.50 8.90
N ALA A 322 -6.66 3.60 9.44
CA ALA A 322 -6.20 2.79 10.55
C ALA A 322 -7.12 2.91 11.79
N SER A 323 -7.32 1.79 12.49
CA SER A 323 -8.07 1.75 13.75
C SER A 323 -7.31 2.51 14.84
N VAL A 324 -7.80 3.69 15.20
CA VAL A 324 -7.15 4.59 16.16
C VAL A 324 -7.41 4.15 17.60
N GLY A 325 -6.40 4.26 18.47
CA GLY A 325 -6.54 4.04 19.91
C GLY A 325 -6.64 2.58 20.34
N LYS A 326 -6.48 1.61 19.43
CA LYS A 326 -6.59 0.17 19.72
C LYS A 326 -5.32 -0.42 20.30
N VAL A 327 -4.15 0.09 19.92
CA VAL A 327 -2.86 -0.49 20.34
C VAL A 327 -2.64 -0.21 21.83
N GLN A 328 -2.50 -1.28 22.61
CA GLN A 328 -2.13 -1.22 24.02
C GLN A 328 -0.62 -1.04 24.15
N ASN A 329 -0.19 -0.09 24.99
CA ASN A 329 1.21 0.25 25.20
C ASN A 329 2.03 0.49 23.90
N PRO A 330 1.58 1.39 22.99
CA PRO A 330 2.22 1.61 21.68
C PRO A 330 3.65 2.17 21.77
N GLY A 331 4.11 2.56 22.97
CA GLY A 331 5.41 3.20 23.18
C GLY A 331 5.33 4.72 23.12
N ALA A 332 6.29 5.39 23.77
CA ALA A 332 6.28 6.85 23.86
C ALA A 332 6.49 7.49 22.49
N GLY A 333 5.57 8.34 22.06
CA GLY A 333 5.62 9.06 20.79
C GLY A 333 5.16 8.28 19.55
N SER A 334 4.88 6.98 19.66
CA SER A 334 4.31 6.20 18.54
C SER A 334 2.86 6.62 18.25
N PRO A 335 2.41 6.67 16.97
CA PRO A 335 1.00 6.85 16.67
C PRO A 335 0.20 5.62 17.09
N ASN A 336 -0.89 5.81 17.84
CA ASN A 336 -1.80 4.72 18.18
C ASN A 336 -2.77 4.46 17.02
N ARG A 337 -2.23 3.85 15.95
CA ARG A 337 -2.92 3.48 14.71
C ARG A 337 -2.62 2.02 14.41
N LEU A 338 -3.66 1.18 14.29
CA LEU A 338 -3.53 -0.21 13.87
C LEU A 338 -4.09 -0.39 12.46
N LEU A 339 -3.36 -1.07 11.57
CA LEU A 339 -3.75 -1.29 10.19
C LEU A 339 -5.18 -1.81 10.07
N PHE A 340 -5.94 -1.18 9.18
CA PHE A 340 -7.25 -1.63 8.75
C PHE A 340 -7.21 -1.79 7.23
N SER A 341 -7.44 -3.01 6.75
CA SER A 341 -7.19 -3.44 5.37
C SER A 341 -8.42 -3.49 4.48
N ASN A 342 -9.58 -3.21 5.05
CA ASN A 342 -10.77 -2.89 4.29
C ASN A 342 -10.82 -1.35 4.19
N PRO A 343 -10.25 -0.72 3.14
CA PRO A 343 -10.45 0.69 2.88
C PRO A 343 -11.91 0.90 2.50
N HIS A 344 -12.77 0.96 3.52
CA HIS A 344 -14.05 1.62 3.43
C HIS A 344 -13.79 2.97 2.78
N ILE A 345 -14.56 3.32 1.76
CA ILE A 345 -14.35 4.55 0.99
C ILE A 345 -14.84 5.71 1.88
N THR A 346 -14.05 6.03 2.90
CA THR A 346 -14.38 6.93 4.02
C THR A 346 -13.69 8.28 3.89
N THR A 347 -12.66 8.36 3.04
CA THR A 347 -12.30 9.64 2.42
C THR A 347 -13.46 10.04 1.51
N PRO A 348 -14.13 11.17 1.76
CA PRO A 348 -15.26 11.58 0.94
C PRO A 348 -14.80 11.91 -0.48
N MET A 349 -15.45 11.31 -1.47
CA MET A 349 -15.06 11.36 -2.89
C MET A 349 -16.20 11.82 -3.79
N GLY A 350 -15.87 12.26 -5.00
CA GLY A 350 -16.86 12.52 -6.05
C GLY A 350 -17.39 11.22 -6.65
N ILE A 351 -18.69 11.21 -6.97
CA ILE A 351 -19.32 10.17 -7.80
C ILE A 351 -19.62 10.83 -9.14
N ILE A 352 -18.94 10.42 -10.21
CA ILE A 352 -18.91 11.14 -11.50
C ILE A 352 -19.60 10.31 -12.59
N ALA A 353 -20.65 10.84 -13.22
CA ALA A 353 -21.39 10.12 -14.27
C ALA A 353 -20.59 10.05 -15.60
N ARG A 354 -20.50 8.86 -16.21
CA ARG A 354 -19.65 8.59 -17.39
C ARG A 354 -20.04 9.41 -18.62
N HIS A 355 -21.34 9.65 -18.83
CA HIS A 355 -21.84 10.31 -20.04
C HIS A 355 -21.65 11.83 -20.05
N SER A 356 -21.53 12.45 -18.86
CA SER A 356 -21.48 13.91 -18.70
C SER A 356 -20.20 14.43 -18.06
N ALA A 357 -19.40 13.56 -17.44
CA ALA A 357 -18.29 13.91 -16.55
C ALA A 357 -18.68 14.87 -15.41
N GLN A 358 -19.97 14.91 -15.06
CA GLN A 358 -20.53 15.70 -13.98
C GLN A 358 -20.60 14.91 -12.67
N CYS A 359 -20.49 15.62 -11.57
CA CYS A 359 -20.48 15.06 -10.22
C CYS A 359 -21.90 14.93 -9.69
N LEU A 360 -22.15 13.89 -8.90
CA LEU A 360 -23.32 13.80 -8.06
C LEU A 360 -23.27 14.91 -7.00
N ASP A 361 -24.41 15.52 -6.72
CA ASP A 361 -24.57 16.67 -5.84
C ASP A 361 -25.89 16.56 -5.09
N VAL A 362 -25.90 16.97 -3.83
CA VAL A 362 -27.12 17.10 -3.04
C VAL A 362 -27.74 18.45 -3.36
N VAL A 363 -29.01 18.48 -3.81
CA VAL A 363 -29.64 19.69 -4.33
C VAL A 363 -29.53 20.86 -3.33
N GLY A 364 -28.91 21.95 -3.79
CA GLY A 364 -28.67 23.15 -2.99
C GLY A 364 -27.69 23.00 -1.81
N GLY A 365 -26.98 21.87 -1.70
CA GLY A 365 -26.18 21.53 -0.53
C GLY A 365 -27.01 21.36 0.74
N SER A 366 -28.31 21.08 0.62
CA SER A 366 -29.23 20.95 1.76
C SER A 366 -28.76 19.87 2.74
N ALA A 367 -28.89 20.11 4.04
CA ALA A 367 -28.68 19.12 5.09
C ALA A 367 -29.98 18.46 5.58
N GLU A 368 -31.12 18.76 4.93
CA GLU A 368 -32.44 18.23 5.30
C GLU A 368 -32.67 16.82 4.75
N ALA A 369 -33.46 16.03 5.48
CA ALA A 369 -33.94 14.72 5.03
C ALA A 369 -34.91 14.88 3.84
N GLY A 370 -34.87 13.95 2.90
CA GLY A 370 -35.65 14.00 1.65
C GLY A 370 -35.08 14.93 0.58
N ALA A 371 -33.92 15.58 0.79
CA ALA A 371 -33.28 16.38 -0.25
C ALA A 371 -32.80 15.48 -1.41
N GLU A 372 -33.20 15.81 -2.63
CA GLU A 372 -32.87 15.05 -3.85
C GLU A 372 -31.37 15.11 -4.20
N LEU A 373 -30.92 14.08 -4.93
CA LEU A 373 -29.62 14.04 -5.57
C LEU A 373 -29.74 14.39 -7.06
N MET A 374 -28.77 15.13 -7.61
CA MET A 374 -28.69 15.49 -9.04
C MET A 374 -27.27 15.35 -9.58
N GLN A 375 -27.07 15.32 -10.90
CA GLN A 375 -25.76 15.64 -11.48
C GLN A 375 -25.57 17.16 -11.55
N SER A 376 -24.35 17.63 -11.34
CA SER A 376 -23.98 19.04 -11.34
C SER A 376 -22.53 19.22 -11.80
N VAL A 377 -22.15 20.47 -12.12
CA VAL A 377 -20.76 20.78 -12.46
C VAL A 377 -19.86 20.46 -11.27
N CYS A 378 -18.81 19.68 -11.48
CA CYS A 378 -17.91 19.23 -10.42
C CYS A 378 -17.24 20.41 -9.69
N HIS A 379 -17.33 20.40 -8.35
CA HIS A 379 -16.62 21.29 -7.45
C HIS A 379 -16.04 20.53 -6.24
N THR A 380 -15.30 21.25 -5.38
CA THR A 380 -14.65 20.73 -4.17
C THR A 380 -15.51 20.88 -2.90
N GLY A 381 -16.81 21.15 -3.07
CA GLY A 381 -17.74 21.39 -1.97
C GLY A 381 -18.25 20.09 -1.35
N PRO A 382 -18.59 20.08 -0.06
CA PRO A 382 -18.90 18.84 0.66
C PRO A 382 -20.28 18.23 0.30
N SER A 383 -21.12 18.91 -0.50
CA SER A 383 -22.35 18.36 -1.09
C SER A 383 -22.09 17.39 -2.25
N GLN A 384 -20.90 17.49 -2.88
CA GLN A 384 -20.44 16.61 -3.96
C GLN A 384 -19.36 15.63 -3.46
N ARG A 385 -19.46 15.23 -2.19
CA ARG A 385 -18.48 14.36 -1.54
C ARG A 385 -19.21 13.31 -0.73
N PHE A 386 -18.92 12.05 -1.03
CA PHE A 386 -19.64 10.90 -0.47
C PHE A 386 -18.65 9.88 0.08
N ARG A 387 -19.00 9.29 1.21
CA ARG A 387 -18.32 8.10 1.74
C ARG A 387 -19.10 6.86 1.30
N VAL A 388 -18.46 5.89 0.67
CA VAL A 388 -19.08 4.63 0.24
C VAL A 388 -18.61 3.52 1.19
N GLU A 389 -19.36 3.37 2.27
CA GLU A 389 -18.98 2.57 3.43
C GLU A 389 -19.66 1.19 3.32
N PRO A 390 -18.93 0.05 3.33
CA PRO A 390 -19.58 -1.26 3.30
C PRO A 390 -20.33 -1.55 4.60
N ASP A 391 -21.38 -2.36 4.50
CA ASP A 391 -22.13 -2.91 5.62
C ASP A 391 -21.66 -4.34 5.98
N ALA A 392 -22.19 -4.87 7.09
CA ALA A 392 -21.83 -6.20 7.60
C ALA A 392 -22.20 -7.38 6.68
N SER A 393 -22.86 -7.11 5.56
CA SER A 393 -23.39 -8.08 4.59
C SER A 393 -22.74 -7.94 3.20
N GLY A 394 -21.79 -7.01 3.02
CA GLY A 394 -21.04 -6.83 1.78
C GLY A 394 -21.72 -5.94 0.72
N ASP A 395 -22.90 -5.38 1.02
CA ASP A 395 -23.40 -4.21 0.28
C ASP A 395 -22.81 -2.93 0.90
N TYR A 396 -23.13 -1.75 0.36
CA TYR A 396 -22.56 -0.46 0.77
C TYR A 396 -23.66 0.56 1.10
N ARG A 397 -23.39 1.46 2.04
CA ARG A 397 -24.13 2.73 2.23
C ARG A 397 -23.34 3.87 1.61
N ILE A 398 -24.01 4.80 0.95
CA ILE A 398 -23.38 6.01 0.37
C ILE A 398 -23.80 7.21 1.23
N VAL A 399 -22.86 7.86 1.91
CA VAL A 399 -23.10 8.88 2.93
C VAL A 399 -22.58 10.23 2.47
N ALA A 400 -23.44 11.24 2.37
CA ALA A 400 -23.03 12.60 1.98
C ALA A 400 -22.17 13.26 3.08
N GLN A 401 -21.08 13.92 2.70
CA GLN A 401 -20.08 14.44 3.65
C GLN A 401 -20.62 15.58 4.50
N HIS A 402 -21.37 16.52 3.90
CA HIS A 402 -21.85 17.73 4.56
C HIS A 402 -22.98 17.46 5.57
N SER A 403 -23.87 16.51 5.27
CA SER A 403 -25.06 16.21 6.08
C SER A 403 -24.88 14.98 6.98
N GLY A 404 -23.96 14.08 6.65
CA GLY A 404 -23.84 12.76 7.29
C GLY A 404 -25.01 11.82 6.99
N GLN A 405 -25.90 12.17 6.06
CA GLN A 405 -27.07 11.38 5.68
C GLN A 405 -26.74 10.37 4.58
N CYS A 406 -27.47 9.26 4.57
CA CYS A 406 -27.33 8.19 3.58
C CYS A 406 -28.20 8.48 2.35
N LEU A 407 -27.69 8.17 1.14
CA LEU A 407 -28.51 8.04 -0.05
C LEU A 407 -29.58 6.97 0.19
N ASP A 408 -30.78 7.24 -0.29
CA ASP A 408 -31.98 6.47 -0.04
C ASP A 408 -32.88 6.50 -1.28
N ALA A 409 -33.29 5.34 -1.76
CA ALA A 409 -34.30 5.22 -2.80
C ALA A 409 -35.68 5.54 -2.20
N VAL A 410 -36.29 6.65 -2.63
CA VAL A 410 -37.40 7.27 -1.91
C VAL A 410 -38.55 6.28 -1.64
N ASN A 411 -39.00 6.24 -0.39
CA ASN A 411 -40.04 5.34 0.13
C ASN A 411 -39.77 3.82 -0.05
N GLY A 412 -38.56 3.40 -0.40
CA GLY A 412 -38.29 2.01 -0.81
C GLY A 412 -39.10 1.59 -2.04
N SER A 413 -39.51 2.55 -2.87
CA SER A 413 -40.35 2.28 -4.04
C SER A 413 -39.60 1.45 -5.09
N SER A 414 -40.29 0.53 -5.76
CA SER A 414 -39.81 -0.14 -6.99
C SER A 414 -40.42 0.45 -8.27
N GLU A 415 -41.31 1.44 -8.13
CA GLU A 415 -41.90 2.18 -9.25
C GLU A 415 -40.85 3.07 -9.96
N GLN A 416 -41.13 3.44 -11.21
CA GLN A 416 -40.14 4.01 -12.11
C GLN A 416 -40.61 5.33 -12.74
N PRO A 417 -39.77 6.39 -12.74
CA PRO A 417 -38.51 6.52 -12.00
C PRO A 417 -38.77 6.88 -10.53
N ALA A 418 -38.15 6.16 -9.60
CA ALA A 418 -38.04 6.59 -8.21
C ALA A 418 -36.78 7.43 -8.01
N ALA A 419 -36.91 8.57 -7.34
CA ALA A 419 -35.81 9.48 -7.03
C ALA A 419 -34.87 8.90 -5.96
N LEU A 420 -33.60 9.30 -6.02
CA LEU A 420 -32.67 9.16 -4.90
C LEU A 420 -32.68 10.46 -4.10
N VAL A 421 -32.86 10.33 -2.79
CA VAL A 421 -32.78 11.41 -1.80
C VAL A 421 -31.69 11.09 -0.79
N GLN A 422 -31.31 12.03 0.07
CA GLN A 422 -30.63 11.72 1.32
C GLN A 422 -31.64 11.57 2.46
N ASN A 423 -31.40 10.64 3.38
CA ASN A 423 -32.17 10.46 4.61
C ASN A 423 -31.24 10.07 5.78
N PRO A 424 -31.68 10.21 7.05
CA PRO A 424 -30.96 9.64 8.18
C PRO A 424 -30.67 8.17 7.94
N CYS A 425 -29.43 7.75 8.22
CA CYS A 425 -28.99 6.38 7.97
C CYS A 425 -29.76 5.40 8.89
N HIS A 426 -30.75 4.71 8.32
CA HIS A 426 -31.61 3.72 8.99
C HIS A 426 -31.24 2.27 8.66
N GLY A 427 -30.42 2.06 7.62
CA GLY A 427 -29.87 0.75 7.28
C GLY A 427 -30.83 -0.22 6.60
N GLY A 428 -32.02 0.25 6.18
CA GLY A 428 -32.93 -0.54 5.35
C GLY A 428 -32.42 -0.72 3.92
N ASP A 429 -32.96 -1.70 3.20
CA ASP A 429 -32.49 -2.10 1.85
C ASP A 429 -32.62 -0.99 0.78
N SER A 430 -33.36 0.10 1.03
CA SER A 430 -33.40 1.28 0.16
C SER A 430 -32.14 2.18 0.27
N GLN A 431 -31.35 2.01 1.33
CA GLN A 431 -30.08 2.72 1.59
C GLN A 431 -28.85 1.82 1.37
N ARG A 432 -29.05 0.60 0.87
CA ARG A 432 -28.00 -0.41 0.65
C ARG A 432 -27.78 -0.56 -0.85
N PHE A 433 -26.52 -0.55 -1.27
CA PHE A 433 -26.11 -0.47 -2.67
C PHE A 433 -25.04 -1.52 -2.98
N ALA A 434 -25.16 -2.23 -4.09
CA ALA A 434 -24.10 -3.09 -4.60
C ALA A 434 -23.31 -2.35 -5.70
N LEU A 435 -21.98 -2.45 -5.65
CA LEU A 435 -21.05 -1.83 -6.60
C LEU A 435 -20.47 -2.92 -7.51
N PHE A 436 -20.81 -2.87 -8.80
CA PHE A 436 -20.28 -3.75 -9.83
C PHE A 436 -19.23 -3.01 -10.65
N ALA A 437 -17.97 -3.41 -10.53
CA ALA A 437 -16.89 -2.87 -11.34
C ALA A 437 -17.13 -3.16 -12.83
N MET A 438 -16.77 -2.18 -13.67
CA MET A 438 -16.80 -2.23 -15.13
C MET A 438 -15.41 -1.89 -15.67
N ASP A 439 -15.23 -2.07 -16.99
CA ASP A 439 -14.00 -1.65 -17.66
C ASP A 439 -13.73 -0.15 -17.49
N ASP A 440 -12.47 0.24 -17.64
CA ASP A 440 -11.96 1.63 -17.53
C ASP A 440 -12.13 2.30 -16.14
N GLY A 441 -12.39 1.54 -15.08
CA GLY A 441 -12.48 2.07 -13.70
C GLY A 441 -13.83 2.74 -13.38
N PHE A 442 -14.89 2.37 -14.10
CA PHE A 442 -16.27 2.77 -13.81
C PHE A 442 -17.01 1.69 -13.03
N TYR A 443 -18.11 2.09 -12.38
CA TYR A 443 -18.98 1.23 -11.58
C TYR A 443 -20.42 1.36 -12.04
N ARG A 444 -21.13 0.24 -12.07
CA ARG A 444 -22.59 0.19 -12.02
C ARG A 444 -23.01 0.02 -10.57
N ILE A 445 -23.88 0.90 -10.08
CA ILE A 445 -24.35 0.91 -8.69
C ILE A 445 -25.82 0.50 -8.69
N THR A 446 -26.21 -0.51 -7.90
CA THR A 446 -27.61 -0.97 -7.80
C THR A 446 -28.18 -0.84 -6.40
N VAL A 447 -29.43 -0.43 -6.25
CA VAL A 447 -30.14 -0.40 -4.96
C VAL A 447 -30.59 -1.81 -4.56
N LYS A 448 -30.41 -2.18 -3.29
CA LYS A 448 -30.61 -3.56 -2.83
C LYS A 448 -32.07 -4.02 -2.86
N HIS A 449 -33.02 -3.17 -2.45
CA HIS A 449 -34.43 -3.55 -2.36
C HIS A 449 -35.08 -3.82 -3.73
N SER A 450 -34.62 -3.13 -4.78
CA SER A 450 -35.22 -3.18 -6.12
C SER A 450 -34.38 -3.94 -7.15
N GLY A 451 -33.06 -4.11 -6.91
CA GLY A 451 -32.11 -4.58 -7.91
C GLY A 451 -31.91 -3.62 -9.08
N GLN A 452 -32.45 -2.40 -9.01
CA GLN A 452 -32.37 -1.40 -10.07
C GLN A 452 -31.07 -0.60 -10.00
N CYS A 453 -30.60 -0.10 -11.14
CA CYS A 453 -29.39 0.70 -11.26
C CYS A 453 -29.66 2.18 -10.96
N LEU A 454 -28.69 2.84 -10.35
CA LEU A 454 -28.61 4.30 -10.32
C LEU A 454 -28.48 4.84 -11.75
N ASP A 455 -29.24 5.88 -12.09
CA ASP A 455 -29.37 6.42 -13.44
C ASP A 455 -29.65 7.93 -13.41
N ILE A 456 -28.86 8.69 -14.17
CA ILE A 456 -29.11 10.13 -14.39
C ILE A 456 -30.30 10.31 -15.33
N ALA A 457 -31.40 10.87 -14.80
CA ALA A 457 -32.65 10.98 -15.53
C ALA A 457 -32.49 11.73 -16.86
N GLY A 458 -33.05 11.14 -17.93
CA GLY A 458 -32.97 11.69 -19.29
C GLY A 458 -31.63 11.48 -20.01
N GLY A 459 -30.57 11.04 -19.32
CA GLY A 459 -29.28 10.69 -19.93
C GLY A 459 -28.56 11.84 -20.64
N THR A 460 -28.94 13.11 -20.38
CA THR A 460 -28.30 14.28 -21.01
C THR A 460 -27.12 14.78 -20.18
N ALA A 461 -26.22 15.54 -20.80
CA ALA A 461 -25.07 16.16 -20.12
C ALA A 461 -25.41 17.50 -19.40
N ALA A 462 -26.70 17.84 -19.28
CA ALA A 462 -27.12 19.07 -18.62
C ALA A 462 -27.09 18.93 -17.08
N PRO A 463 -26.51 19.90 -16.34
CA PRO A 463 -26.57 19.90 -14.88
C PRO A 463 -28.02 20.08 -14.41
N GLY A 464 -28.34 19.58 -13.22
CA GLY A 464 -29.67 19.62 -12.61
C GLY A 464 -30.57 18.42 -12.92
N ASN A 465 -30.14 17.47 -13.77
CA ASN A 465 -30.89 16.22 -13.95
C ASN A 465 -30.84 15.39 -12.65
N PRO A 466 -31.98 14.90 -12.12
CA PRO A 466 -32.02 14.12 -10.89
C PRO A 466 -31.40 12.73 -11.06
N LEU A 467 -30.81 12.22 -9.98
CA LEU A 467 -30.42 10.83 -9.83
C LEU A 467 -31.69 10.01 -9.51
N THR A 468 -31.92 8.96 -10.30
CA THR A 468 -33.07 8.05 -10.17
C THR A 468 -32.58 6.61 -10.11
N GLN A 469 -33.44 5.68 -9.70
CA GLN A 469 -33.23 4.26 -9.95
C GLN A 469 -34.09 3.80 -11.15
N ARG A 470 -33.51 2.95 -12.00
CA ARG A 470 -34.14 2.40 -13.21
C ARG A 470 -33.64 0.98 -13.50
N PRO A 471 -34.36 0.17 -14.31
CA PRO A 471 -33.87 -1.10 -14.80
C PRO A 471 -32.47 -0.99 -15.41
N CYS A 472 -31.59 -1.91 -15.04
CA CYS A 472 -30.19 -1.87 -15.44
C CYS A 472 -30.01 -2.04 -16.96
N HIS A 473 -29.24 -1.15 -17.57
CA HIS A 473 -28.92 -1.14 -18.99
C HIS A 473 -27.44 -0.80 -19.26
N ALA A 474 -26.98 -1.01 -20.49
CA ALA A 474 -25.60 -0.74 -20.89
C ALA A 474 -25.27 0.75 -21.09
N GLY A 475 -26.27 1.65 -21.11
CA GLY A 475 -26.09 3.08 -21.34
C GLY A 475 -25.19 3.78 -20.31
N PRO A 476 -24.42 4.81 -20.73
CA PRO A 476 -23.42 5.45 -19.87
C PRO A 476 -23.99 6.34 -18.75
N SER A 477 -25.30 6.61 -18.73
CA SER A 477 -25.97 7.32 -17.63
C SER A 477 -26.09 6.51 -16.32
N GLN A 478 -25.86 5.19 -16.40
CA GLN A 478 -25.83 4.24 -15.27
C GLN A 478 -24.40 3.79 -14.90
N GLN A 479 -23.38 4.52 -15.36
CA GLN A 479 -21.97 4.20 -15.11
C GLN A 479 -21.30 5.38 -14.40
N PHE A 480 -20.69 5.12 -13.26
CA PHE A 480 -20.14 6.15 -12.37
C PHE A 480 -18.69 5.86 -12.02
N LYS A 481 -17.83 6.88 -12.10
CA LYS A 481 -16.48 6.81 -11.54
C LYS A 481 -16.52 7.28 -10.08
N LEU A 482 -15.78 6.58 -9.24
CA LEU A 482 -15.57 6.89 -7.83
C LEU A 482 -14.19 7.56 -7.71
N ASN A 483 -14.12 8.83 -7.29
CA ASN A 483 -12.91 9.66 -7.42
C ASN A 483 -12.78 10.78 -6.37
#